data_AF-A0A1M4YH57-F1
#
_entry.id   AF-A0A1M4YH57-F1
#
_cell.length_a   1.000
_cell.length_b   1.000
_cell.length_c   1.000
_cell.angle_alpha   90.00
_cell.angle_beta   90.00
_cell.angle_gamma   90.00
#
_symmetry.space_group_name_H-M   'P 1'
#
loop_
_entity.id
_entity.type
_entity.pdbx_description
1 polymer ?
#
loop_
_entity_poly.entity_id
_entity_poly.type
_entity_poly.pdbx_seq_one_letter_code
_entity_poly.pdbx_strand_id
1 'polypeptide(L)' 'MKQYRVTRSIYGELGSLRRGEVLPGDDPRIVNNSRHVKDLVARKLLVAEDEDEKPDAPKGKAKGGRGDSA' A
#
# COMPACT_ATOMS: atom_id res chain seq x y z
N MET A 1 -6.42 -10.31 -9.57
CA MET A 1 -6.39 -11.01 -8.27
C MET A 1 -6.34 -9.97 -7.14
N LYS A 2 -6.67 -10.32 -5.89
CA LYS A 2 -6.54 -9.34 -4.78
C LYS A 2 -5.06 -9.21 -4.42
N GLN A 3 -4.57 -8.00 -4.31
CA GLN A 3 -3.21 -7.71 -3.83
C GLN A 3 -3.25 -6.71 -2.69
N TYR A 4 -2.22 -6.72 -1.85
CA TYR A 4 -2.11 -5.86 -0.70
C TYR A 4 -0.85 -5.00 -0.81
N ARG A 5 -1.04 -3.69 -0.88
CA ARG A 5 0.07 -2.75 -0.90
C ARG A 5 0.39 -2.24 0.50
N VAL A 6 1.67 -2.30 0.84
CA VAL A 6 2.20 -1.86 2.13
C VAL A 6 2.38 -0.35 2.11
N THR A 7 1.66 0.38 2.96
CA THR A 7 1.71 1.86 2.99
C THR A 7 2.85 2.41 3.85
N ARG A 8 3.30 1.64 4.84
CA ARG A 8 4.44 1.95 5.72
C ARG A 8 5.22 0.69 6.03
N SER A 9 6.50 0.80 6.39
CA SER A 9 7.28 -0.37 6.81
C SER A 9 6.66 -0.99 8.08
N ILE A 10 6.45 -2.30 8.05
CA ILE A 10 5.80 -3.06 9.12
C ILE A 10 6.74 -4.19 9.52
N TYR A 11 6.91 -4.37 10.83
CA TYR A 11 7.63 -5.50 11.39
C TYR A 11 6.67 -6.22 12.33
N GLY A 12 6.44 -7.52 12.11
CA GLY A 12 5.50 -8.30 12.90
C GLY A 12 5.30 -9.71 12.34
N GLU A 13 4.10 -10.26 12.52
CA GLU A 13 3.80 -11.66 12.16
C GLU A 13 3.83 -11.96 10.65
N LEU A 14 3.62 -10.94 9.80
CA LEU A 14 3.83 -11.07 8.34
C LEU A 14 5.32 -10.99 7.95
N GLY A 15 6.22 -10.89 8.92
CA GLY A 15 7.64 -10.63 8.74
C GLY A 15 7.95 -9.14 8.61
N SER A 16 9.09 -8.85 7.99
CA SER A 16 9.52 -7.49 7.67
C SER A 16 9.01 -7.09 6.29
N LEU A 17 8.00 -6.22 6.27
CA LEU A 17 7.42 -5.66 5.05
C LEU A 17 7.91 -4.23 4.85
N ARG A 18 8.34 -3.91 3.64
CA ARG A 18 8.82 -2.57 3.28
C ARG A 18 7.68 -1.71 2.75
N ARG A 19 7.74 -0.40 3.02
CA ARG A 19 6.84 0.56 2.39
C ARG A 19 6.90 0.43 0.86
N GLY A 20 5.73 0.33 0.23
CA GLY A 20 5.56 0.21 -1.22
C GLY A 20 5.62 -1.22 -1.74
N GLU A 21 5.94 -2.20 -0.90
CA GLU A 21 5.89 -3.62 -1.24
C GLU A 21 4.45 -4.03 -1.57
N VAL A 22 4.28 -4.85 -2.59
CA VAL A 22 2.99 -5.39 -3.02
C VAL A 22 3.01 -6.88 -2.77
N LEU A 23 2.05 -7.35 -1.99
CA LEU A 23 1.90 -8.75 -1.62
C LEU A 23 0.70 -9.33 -2.37
N PRO A 24 0.85 -10.42 -3.13
CA PRO A 24 -0.29 -11.10 -3.73
C PRO A 24 -1.19 -11.67 -2.63
N GLY A 25 -2.51 -11.69 -2.86
CA GLY A 25 -3.47 -12.20 -1.89
C GLY A 25 -3.30 -13.69 -1.57
N ASP A 26 -2.67 -14.43 -2.48
CA ASP A 26 -2.32 -15.85 -2.33
C ASP A 26 -0.96 -16.05 -1.63
N ASP A 27 -0.28 -14.98 -1.20
CA ASP A 27 0.97 -15.10 -0.45
C ASP A 27 0.72 -15.89 0.85
N PRO A 28 1.54 -16.92 1.15
CA PRO A 28 1.35 -17.76 2.33
C PRO A 28 1.36 -16.95 3.63
N ARG A 29 2.04 -15.80 3.69
CA ARG A 29 2.03 -14.89 4.85
C ARG A 29 0.64 -14.31 5.06
N ILE A 30 -0.06 -13.95 3.98
CA ILE A 30 -1.41 -13.38 4.00
C ILE A 30 -2.46 -14.45 4.31
N VAL A 31 -2.37 -15.58 3.62
CA VAL A 31 -3.31 -16.70 3.79
C VAL A 31 -3.26 -17.24 5.22
N ASN A 32 -2.06 -17.46 5.76
CA ASN A 32 -1.88 -18.00 7.11
C ASN A 32 -2.23 -16.99 8.22
N ASN A 33 -2.10 -15.69 7.96
CA ASN A 33 -2.30 -14.63 8.95
C ASN A 33 -3.46 -13.69 8.61
N SER A 34 -4.55 -14.23 8.05
CA SER A 34 -5.70 -13.45 7.57
C SER A 34 -6.30 -12.49 8.62
N ARG A 35 -6.28 -12.84 9.91
CA ARG A 35 -6.72 -11.97 11.00
C ARG A 35 -5.83 -10.74 11.17
N HIS A 36 -4.50 -10.92 11.08
CA HIS A 36 -3.54 -9.83 11.18
C HIS A 36 -3.62 -8.93 9.94
N VAL A 37 -3.79 -9.51 8.76
CA VAL A 37 -4.01 -8.74 7.53
C VAL A 37 -5.23 -7.82 7.68
N LYS A 38 -6.35 -8.33 8.23
CA LYS A 38 -7.54 -7.50 8.51
C LYS A 38 -7.25 -6.35 9.47
N ASP A 39 -6.48 -6.57 10.55
CA ASP A 39 -6.08 -5.51 11.48
C ASP A 39 -5.19 -4.45 10.79
N LEU A 40 -4.23 -4.89 9.98
CA LEU A 40 -3.35 -4.01 9.24
C LEU A 40 -4.10 -3.20 8.18
N VAL A 41 -5.12 -3.78 7.53
CA VAL A 41 -6.02 -3.06 6.61
C VAL A 41 -6.88 -2.05 7.37
N ALA A 42 -7.45 -2.43 8.51
CA ALA A 42 -8.24 -1.52 9.35
C ALA A 42 -7.40 -0.32 9.84
N ARG A 43 -6.12 -0.55 10.11
CA ARG A 43 -5.13 0.49 10.49
C ARG A 43 -4.54 1.25 9.30
N LYS A 44 -4.99 0.98 8.07
CA LYS A 44 -4.50 1.59 6.81
C LYS A 44 -3.01 1.36 6.55
N LEU A 45 -2.47 0.25 7.05
CA LEU A 45 -1.07 -0.18 6.85
C LEU A 45 -0.91 -1.06 5.62
N LEU A 46 -1.97 -1.81 5.31
CA LEU A 46 -2.16 -2.51 4.05
C LEU A 46 -3.35 -1.90 3.33
N VAL A 47 -3.25 -1.73 2.02
CA VAL A 47 -4.35 -1.33 1.15
C VAL A 47 -4.63 -2.52 0.25
N ALA A 48 -5.86 -3.03 0.29
CA ALA A 48 -6.31 -4.01 -0.69
C ALA A 48 -6.54 -3.28 -2.01
N GLU A 49 -5.73 -3.58 -3.01
CA GLU A 49 -5.90 -3.14 -4.39
C GLU A 49 -6.40 -4.35 -5.18
N ASP A 50 -7.47 -4.19 -5.96
CA ASP A 50 -7.80 -5.16 -7.00
C ASP A 50 -6.86 -4.89 -8.17
N GLU A 51 -6.28 -5.94 -8.77
CA GLU A 51 -5.25 -5.85 -9.84
C GLU A 51 -5.65 -4.99 -11.05
N ASP A 52 -6.95 -4.65 -11.20
CA ASP A 52 -7.48 -3.78 -12.24
C ASP A 52 -7.42 -2.28 -11.93
N GLU A 53 -7.19 -1.88 -10.67
CA GLU A 53 -7.01 -0.47 -10.32
C GLU A 53 -5.50 -0.17 -10.23
N LYS A 54 -4.93 0.14 -11.40
CA LYS A 54 -3.64 0.84 -11.50
C LYS A 54 -3.60 1.92 -10.42
N PRO A 55 -2.57 1.95 -9.56
CA PRO A 55 -2.48 2.99 -8.57
C PRO A 55 -2.36 4.31 -9.33
N ASP A 56 -3.40 5.14 -9.25
CA ASP A 56 -3.25 6.58 -9.38
C ASP A 56 -2.20 6.96 -8.35
N ALA A 57 -0.95 7.02 -8.81
CA ALA A 57 0.13 7.65 -8.08
C ALA A 57 -0.45 8.97 -7.56
N PRO A 58 -0.26 9.32 -6.27
CA PRO A 58 -0.74 10.61 -5.81
C PRO A 58 -0.12 11.64 -6.75
N LYS A 59 -0.95 12.27 -7.58
CA LYS A 59 -0.59 13.48 -8.31
C LYS A 59 -0.19 14.45 -7.22
N GLY A 60 1.10 14.45 -6.93
CA GLY A 60 1.72 15.40 -6.03
C GLY A 60 1.22 16.74 -6.49
N LYS A 61 0.51 17.44 -5.60
CA LYS A 61 0.27 18.86 -5.74
C LYS A 61 1.63 19.53 -5.84
N ALA A 62 2.17 19.67 -7.05
CA ALA A 62 3.16 20.69 -7.34
C ALA A 62 2.40 22.02 -7.46
N LYS A 63 1.97 22.56 -6.32
CA LYS A 63 1.66 23.98 -6.20
C LYS A 63 2.98 24.70 -6.02
N GLY A 64 3.63 25.00 -7.13
CA GLY A 64 4.84 25.83 -7.22
C GLY A 64 4.99 26.26 -8.68
N GLY A 65 5.14 27.53 -9.05
CA GLY A 65 5.29 28.74 -8.26
C GLY A 65 4.87 29.94 -9.12
N ARG A 66 4.75 31.08 -8.43
CA ARG A 66 4.68 32.42 -9.02
C ARG A 66 5.95 32.71 -9.83
N GLY A 67 5.84 33.55 -10.85
CA GLY A 67 6.96 34.13 -11.61
C GLY A 67 6.55 34.26 -13.09
N ASP A 68 5.88 35.34 -13.49
CA ASP A 68 6.50 36.61 -13.88
C ASP A 68 7.31 36.47 -15.18
N SER A 69 6.81 37.05 -16.27
CA SER A 69 7.58 37.81 -17.25
C SER A 69 6.61 38.58 -18.15
N ALA A 70 6.76 39.90 -18.07
CA ALA A 70 6.14 40.92 -18.88
C ALA A 70 6.57 40.87 -20.36
#